data_AF-A0A428KFL0-F1
#
_entry.id   AF-A0A428KFL0-F1
#
_cell.length_a   1.000
_cell.length_b   1.000
_cell.length_c   1.000
_cell.angle_alpha   90.00
_cell.angle_beta   90.00
_cell.angle_gamma   90.00
#
_symmetry.space_group_name_H-M   'P 1'
#
loop_
_entity.id
_entity.type
_entity.pdbx_description
1 polymer ?
#
loop_
_entity_poly.entity_id
_entity_poly.type
_entity_poly.pdbx_seq_one_letter_code
_entity_poly.pdbx_strand_id
1 'polypeptide(L)'
;MAVTIPANDRRAATLIFLSIAVACVRPLAWWASGHISPYYPHWALAAIFMFVVALYVGIGLGIRTGKRWAKIVFLLYSLLNFALNIPHLLQFNAPPMELVLTTLSMSLHLWAFGIVARDLLRQPSATS
;
A
#
# COMPACT_ATOMS: atom_id res chain seq x y z
N MET A 1 -23.52 12.97 -6.92
CA MET A 1 -22.18 12.52 -7.39
C MET A 1 -21.19 12.66 -6.26
N ALA A 2 -20.43 11.61 -5.89
CA ALA A 2 -19.37 11.74 -4.89
C ALA A 2 -18.30 12.74 -5.36
N VAL A 3 -17.87 13.64 -4.47
CA VAL A 3 -16.95 14.73 -4.82
C VAL A 3 -15.53 14.17 -4.93
N THR A 4 -14.97 14.13 -6.12
CA THR A 4 -13.53 13.90 -6.30
C THR A 4 -12.77 15.17 -5.94
N ILE A 5 -11.90 15.11 -4.93
CA ILE A 5 -11.05 16.23 -4.53
C ILE A 5 -9.63 16.00 -5.09
N PRO A 6 -9.24 16.66 -6.19
CA PRO A 6 -8.00 16.34 -6.91
C PRO A 6 -6.72 16.49 -6.06
N ALA A 7 -6.74 17.41 -5.09
CA ALA A 7 -5.61 17.63 -4.18
C ALA A 7 -5.39 16.45 -3.22
N ASN A 8 -6.48 15.87 -2.69
CA ASN A 8 -6.43 14.71 -1.81
C ASN A 8 -6.04 13.44 -2.59
N ASP A 9 -6.54 13.29 -3.81
CA ASP A 9 -6.21 12.18 -4.70
C ASP A 9 -4.72 12.15 -5.06
N ARG A 10 -4.12 13.32 -5.33
CA ARG A 10 -2.67 13.43 -5.52
C ARG A 10 -1.89 13.07 -4.27
N ARG A 11 -2.31 13.55 -3.09
CA ARG A 11 -1.66 13.23 -1.80
C ARG A 11 -1.73 11.74 -1.49
N ALA A 12 -2.91 11.13 -1.65
CA ALA A 12 -3.10 9.69 -1.46
C ALA A 12 -2.21 8.89 -2.42
N ALA A 13 -2.17 9.25 -3.71
CA ALA A 13 -1.30 8.60 -4.68
C ALA A 13 0.19 8.71 -4.29
N THR A 14 0.65 9.89 -3.86
CA THR A 14 2.03 10.07 -3.38
C THR A 14 2.34 9.20 -2.17
N LEU A 15 1.45 9.12 -1.19
CA LEU A 15 1.62 8.26 -0.02
C LEU A 15 1.67 6.77 -0.40
N ILE A 16 0.86 6.36 -1.38
CA ILE A 16 0.91 4.99 -1.94
C ILE A 16 2.24 4.74 -2.62
N PHE A 17 2.73 5.66 -3.45
CA PHE A 17 4.05 5.49 -4.09
C PHE A 17 5.20 5.45 -3.09
N LEU A 18 5.13 6.26 -2.02
CA LEU A 18 6.10 6.22 -0.94
C LEU A 18 6.03 4.90 -0.16
N SER A 19 4.84 4.37 0.12
CA SER A 19 4.71 3.10 0.85
C SER A 19 5.29 1.93 0.04
N ILE A 20 5.08 1.93 -1.28
CA ILE A 20 5.70 0.97 -2.21
C ILE A 20 7.23 1.15 -2.22
N ALA A 21 7.72 2.38 -2.34
CA ALA A 21 9.16 2.65 -2.36
C ALA A 21 9.85 2.12 -1.09
N VAL A 22 9.26 2.35 0.08
CA VAL A 22 9.74 1.79 1.36
C VAL A 22 9.63 0.26 1.37
N ALA A 23 8.54 -0.30 0.86
CA ALA A 23 8.35 -1.75 0.77
C ALA A 23 9.38 -2.41 -0.15
N CYS A 24 9.85 -1.74 -1.21
CA CYS A 24 10.91 -2.23 -2.09
C CYS A 24 12.30 -2.30 -1.44
N VAL A 25 12.54 -1.53 -0.37
CA VAL A 25 13.80 -1.59 0.38
C VAL A 25 13.92 -2.89 1.18
N ARG A 26 12.81 -3.47 1.64
CA ARG A 26 12.82 -4.74 2.39
C ARG A 26 13.43 -5.92 1.61
N PRO A 27 12.95 -6.29 0.40
CA PRO A 27 13.54 -7.40 -0.33
C PRO A 27 15.00 -7.13 -0.73
N LEU A 28 15.40 -5.87 -0.92
CA LEU A 28 16.81 -5.51 -1.14
C LEU A 28 17.66 -5.79 0.11
N ALA A 29 17.17 -5.42 1.30
CA ALA A 29 17.84 -5.73 2.56
C ALA A 29 17.88 -7.25 2.84
N TRP A 30 16.80 -7.95 2.52
CA TRP A 30 16.70 -9.40 2.66
C TRP A 30 17.66 -10.12 1.72
N TRP A 31 17.76 -9.67 0.47
CA TRP A 31 18.71 -10.22 -0.50
C TRP A 31 20.16 -9.91 -0.12
N ALA A 32 20.47 -8.68 0.32
CA ALA A 32 21.80 -8.29 0.78
C ALA A 32 22.29 -9.07 2.00
N SER A 33 21.37 -9.55 2.84
CA SER A 33 21.69 -10.40 4.00
C SER A 33 21.84 -11.90 3.66
N GLY A 34 21.76 -12.28 2.37
CA GLY A 34 21.99 -13.65 1.92
C GLY A 34 20.90 -14.64 2.29
N HIS A 35 19.73 -14.18 2.74
CA HIS A 35 18.61 -15.06 3.03
C HIS A 35 18.01 -15.62 1.75
N ILE A 36 17.99 -16.95 1.63
CA ILE A 36 17.41 -17.68 0.50
C ILE A 36 16.20 -18.44 1.04
N SER A 37 15.01 -18.18 0.48
CA SER A 37 13.82 -18.94 0.84
C SER A 37 13.99 -20.40 0.40
N PRO A 38 13.84 -21.39 1.30
CA PRO A 38 13.97 -22.80 0.92
C PRO A 38 12.73 -23.33 0.19
N TYR A 39 11.62 -22.59 0.20
CA TYR A 39 10.32 -23.07 -0.26
C TYR A 39 9.96 -22.64 -1.69
N TYR A 40 10.49 -21.51 -2.15
CA TYR A 40 10.15 -20.94 -3.45
C TYR A 40 11.40 -20.55 -4.22
N PRO A 41 11.45 -20.82 -5.54
CA PRO A 41 12.56 -20.36 -6.35
C PRO A 41 12.57 -18.82 -6.44
N HIS A 42 13.75 -18.22 -6.44
CA HIS A 42 13.94 -16.76 -6.41
C HIS A 42 13.18 -16.01 -7.51
N TRP A 43 13.09 -16.59 -8.71
CA TRP A 43 12.38 -15.99 -9.84
C TRP A 43 10.87 -15.93 -9.60
N ALA A 44 10.28 -16.89 -8.91
CA ALA A 44 8.86 -16.88 -8.58
C ALA A 44 8.54 -15.80 -7.54
N LEU A 45 9.39 -15.67 -6.52
CA LEU A 45 9.30 -14.59 -5.53
C LEU A 45 9.45 -13.22 -6.18
N ALA A 46 10.43 -13.06 -7.09
CA ALA A 46 10.62 -11.83 -7.85
C ALA A 46 9.41 -11.51 -8.74
N ALA A 47 8.83 -12.50 -9.42
CA ALA A 47 7.66 -12.31 -10.26
C ALA A 47 6.43 -11.87 -9.44
N ILE A 48 6.16 -12.51 -8.30
CA ILE A 48 5.07 -12.13 -7.39
C ILE A 48 5.30 -10.71 -6.87
N PHE A 49 6.53 -10.40 -6.46
CA PHE A 49 6.88 -9.06 -5.97
C PHE A 49 6.66 -7.99 -7.04
N MET A 50 7.16 -8.21 -8.26
CA MET A 50 6.96 -7.29 -9.39
C MET A 50 5.48 -7.13 -9.75
N PHE A 51 4.69 -8.20 -9.69
CA PHE A 51 3.25 -8.14 -9.90
C PHE A 51 2.55 -7.28 -8.85
N VAL A 52 2.88 -7.46 -7.56
CA VAL A 52 2.32 -6.66 -6.46
C VAL A 52 2.69 -5.18 -6.63
N VAL A 53 3.95 -4.87 -6.95
CA VAL A 53 4.40 -3.50 -7.21
C VAL A 53 3.64 -2.89 -8.38
N ALA A 54 3.51 -3.61 -9.50
CA ALA A 54 2.79 -3.13 -10.68
C ALA A 54 1.31 -2.86 -10.39
N LEU A 55 0.66 -3.75 -9.62
CA LEU A 55 -0.74 -3.60 -9.19
C LEU A 55 -0.92 -2.33 -8.35
N TYR A 56 -0.04 -2.12 -7.37
CA TYR A 56 -0.04 -0.93 -6.53
C TYR A 56 0.22 0.36 -7.30
N VAL A 57 1.16 0.34 -8.27
CA VAL A 57 1.40 1.48 -9.17
C VAL A 57 0.16 1.79 -10.00
N GLY A 58 -0.47 0.76 -10.58
CA GLY A 58 -1.71 0.90 -11.34
C GLY A 58 -2.85 1.52 -10.52
N ILE A 59 -3.01 1.07 -9.28
CA ILE A 59 -3.99 1.64 -8.33
C ILE A 59 -3.66 3.09 -8.01
N GLY A 60 -2.40 3.41 -7.69
CA GLY A 60 -1.96 4.78 -7.39
C GLY A 60 -2.20 5.74 -8.55
N LEU A 61 -1.92 5.31 -9.79
CA LEU A 61 -2.24 6.08 -10.99
C LEU A 61 -3.75 6.24 -11.17
N GLY A 62 -4.54 5.18 -10.95
CA GLY A 62 -6.00 5.22 -10.98
C GLY A 62 -6.57 6.26 -10.00
N ILE A 63 -6.09 6.28 -8.76
CA ILE A 63 -6.47 7.26 -7.74
C ILE A 63 -6.07 8.66 -8.18
N ARG A 64 -4.84 8.85 -8.69
CA ARG A 64 -4.36 10.15 -9.18
C ARG A 64 -5.22 10.73 -10.30
N THR A 65 -5.80 9.88 -11.15
CA THR A 65 -6.74 10.28 -12.22
C THR A 65 -8.18 10.49 -11.72
N GLY A 66 -8.44 10.37 -10.41
CA GLY A 66 -9.77 10.55 -9.82
C GLY A 66 -10.73 9.37 -10.06
N LYS A 67 -10.26 8.23 -10.55
CA LYS A 67 -11.12 7.08 -10.86
C LYS A 67 -11.68 6.46 -9.58
N ARG A 68 -13.02 6.47 -9.43
CA ARG A 68 -13.71 5.94 -8.25
C ARG A 68 -13.43 4.46 -8.00
N TRP A 69 -13.41 3.64 -9.06
CA TRP A 69 -13.15 2.20 -8.91
C TRP A 69 -11.76 1.93 -8.33
N ALA A 70 -10.75 2.73 -8.67
CA ALA A 70 -9.39 2.57 -8.15
C ALA A 70 -9.33 2.83 -6.63
N LYS A 71 -10.10 3.81 -6.15
CA LYS A 71 -10.26 4.09 -4.71
C LYS A 71 -10.91 2.90 -3.98
N ILE A 72 -11.96 2.31 -4.55
CA ILE A 72 -12.65 1.16 -3.96
C ILE A 72 -11.72 -0.06 -3.91
N VAL A 73 -11.04 -0.37 -5.02
CA VAL A 73 -10.07 -1.48 -5.10
C VAL A 73 -8.95 -1.27 -4.08
N PHE A 74 -8.43 -0.05 -3.95
CA PHE A 74 -7.43 0.28 -2.94
C PHE A 74 -7.92 0.02 -1.52
N LEU A 75 -9.13 0.46 -1.16
CA LEU A 75 -9.67 0.25 0.18
C LEU A 75 -9.86 -1.24 0.49
N LEU A 76 -10.41 -2.02 -0.45
CA LEU A 76 -10.58 -3.46 -0.29
C LEU A 76 -9.23 -4.18 -0.12
N TYR A 77 -8.26 -3.85 -0.97
CA TYR A 77 -6.92 -4.40 -0.87
C TYR A 77 -6.26 -4.01 0.45
N SER A 78 -6.44 -2.77 0.91
CA SER A 78 -5.89 -2.29 2.18
C SER A 78 -6.46 -3.05 3.36
N LEU A 79 -7.78 -3.27 3.39
CA LEU A 79 -8.43 -4.06 4.45
C LEU A 79 -7.89 -5.48 4.51
N LEU A 80 -7.76 -6.15 3.35
CA LEU A 80 -7.16 -7.47 3.27
C LEU A 80 -5.71 -7.45 3.75
N ASN A 81 -4.93 -6.46 3.30
CA ASN A 81 -3.53 -6.30 3.69
C ASN A 81 -3.37 -6.10 5.21
N PHE A 82 -4.23 -5.30 5.84
CA PHE A 82 -4.25 -5.13 7.30
C PHE A 82 -4.62 -6.42 8.01
N ALA A 83 -5.68 -7.11 7.57
CA ALA A 83 -6.11 -8.38 8.17
C ALA A 83 -4.99 -9.45 8.15
N LEU A 84 -4.21 -9.50 7.07
CA LEU A 84 -3.13 -10.48 6.91
C LEU A 84 -1.82 -10.08 7.59
N ASN A 85 -1.49 -8.79 7.69
CA ASN A 85 -0.21 -8.33 8.23
C ASN A 85 -0.22 -7.97 9.73
N ILE A 86 -1.39 -7.67 10.32
CA ILE A 86 -1.49 -7.40 11.76
C ILE A 86 -0.91 -8.55 12.61
N PRO A 87 -1.23 -9.84 12.35
CA PRO A 87 -0.63 -10.94 13.12
C PRO A 87 0.90 -10.99 13.02
N HIS A 88 1.46 -10.61 11.87
CA HIS A 88 2.90 -10.60 11.65
C HIS A 88 3.60 -9.45 12.40
N LEU A 89 2.93 -8.31 12.55
CA LEU A 89 3.47 -7.17 13.34
C LEU A 89 3.51 -7.45 14.84
N LEU A 90 2.66 -8.35 15.34
CA LEU A 90 2.64 -8.77 16.74
C LEU A 90 3.76 -9.78 17.08
N GLN A 91 4.48 -10.29 16.07
CA GLN A 91 5.61 -11.18 16.28
C GLN A 91 6.89 -10.33 16.48
N PHE A 92 7.29 -10.14 17.73
CA PHE A 92 8.44 -9.31 18.13
C PHE A 92 9.83 -9.86 17.75
N ASN A 93 9.91 -10.95 16.98
CA ASN A 93 11.16 -11.63 16.65
C ASN A 93 11.82 -11.11 15.36
N ALA A 94 11.26 -10.10 14.70
CA ALA A 94 11.80 -9.55 13.46
C ALA A 94 13.04 -8.66 13.71
N PRO A 95 14.00 -8.60 12.76
CA PRO A 95 15.11 -7.65 12.81
C PRO A 95 14.58 -6.21 12.97
N PRO A 96 15.23 -5.35 13.80
CA PRO A 96 14.73 -4.02 14.10
C PRO A 96 14.56 -3.15 12.85
N MET A 97 15.44 -3.30 11.86
CA MET A 97 15.34 -2.59 10.58
C MET A 97 14.10 -3.01 9.77
N GLU A 98 13.74 -4.29 9.76
CA GLU A 98 12.52 -4.75 9.08
C GLU A 98 11.27 -4.24 9.78
N LEU A 99 11.27 -4.19 11.11
CA LEU A 99 10.17 -3.68 11.91
C LEU A 99 9.95 -2.18 11.65
N VAL A 100 11.02 -1.38 11.59
CA VAL A 100 10.96 0.04 11.24
C VAL A 100 10.42 0.25 9.83
N LEU A 101 10.97 -0.45 8.82
CA LEU A 101 10.53 -0.32 7.42
C LEU A 101 9.08 -0.74 7.24
N THR A 102 8.66 -1.82 7.90
CA THR A 102 7.28 -2.31 7.83
C THR A 102 6.32 -1.35 8.52
N THR A 103 6.67 -0.84 9.69
CA THR A 103 5.86 0.15 10.42
C THR A 103 5.72 1.45 9.64
N LEU A 104 6.81 1.92 9.03
CA LEU A 104 6.80 3.12 8.19
C LEU A 104 5.91 2.93 6.96
N SER A 105 6.07 1.81 6.24
CA SER A 105 5.24 1.50 5.07
C SER A 105 3.76 1.38 5.44
N MET A 106 3.44 0.68 6.54
CA MET A 106 2.08 0.55 7.08
C MET A 106 1.48 1.91 7.47
N SER A 107 2.26 2.78 8.11
CA SER A 107 1.80 4.11 8.52
C SER A 107 1.43 4.97 7.32
N LEU A 108 2.27 4.97 6.28
CA LEU A 108 1.98 5.66 5.02
C LEU A 108 0.74 5.11 4.33
N HIS A 109 0.59 3.78 4.33
CA HIS A 109 -0.54 3.09 3.72
C HIS A 109 -1.86 3.36 4.48
N LEU A 110 -1.83 3.36 5.83
CA LEU A 110 -2.96 3.75 6.69
C LEU A 110 -3.36 5.20 6.47
N TRP A 111 -2.40 6.09 6.29
CA TRP A 111 -2.71 7.49 6.02
C TRP A 111 -3.38 7.67 4.65
N ALA A 112 -2.85 7.02 3.62
CA ALA A 112 -3.49 6.98 2.31
C ALA A 112 -4.92 6.40 2.38
N PHE A 113 -5.11 5.32 3.15
CA PHE A 113 -6.41 4.72 3.42
C PHE A 113 -7.39 5.74 4.03
N GLY A 114 -6.96 6.44 5.08
CA GLY A 114 -7.79 7.45 5.74
C GLY A 114 -8.22 8.59 4.80
N ILE A 115 -7.31 9.06 3.94
CA ILE A 115 -7.62 10.10 2.94
C ILE A 115 -8.67 9.59 1.94
N VAL A 116 -8.42 8.42 1.34
CA VAL A 116 -9.30 7.84 0.31
C VAL A 116 -10.68 7.47 0.88
N ALA A 117 -10.72 6.90 2.09
CA ALA A 117 -11.96 6.55 2.79
C ALA A 117 -12.77 7.81 3.11
N ARG A 118 -12.13 8.84 3.68
CA ARG A 118 -12.78 10.13 3.96
C ARG A 118 -13.35 10.77 2.71
N ASP A 119 -12.62 10.75 1.61
CA ASP A 119 -13.06 11.31 0.33
C ASP A 119 -14.25 10.54 -0.26
N LEU A 120 -14.30 9.21 -0.10
CA LEU A 120 -15.43 8.40 -0.57
C LEU A 120 -16.67 8.54 0.33
N LEU A 121 -16.48 8.74 1.64
CA LEU A 121 -17.58 8.92 2.60
C LEU A 121 -18.19 10.33 2.59
N ARG A 122 -17.46 11.34 2.07
CA ARG A 122 -18.01 12.67 1.86
C ARG A 122 -19.11 12.61 0.80
N GLN A 123 -20.37 12.72 1.25
CA GLN A 123 -21.49 12.98 0.35
C GLN A 123 -21.28 14.33 -0.35
N PRO A 124 -21.73 14.49 -1.61
CA PRO A 124 -21.93 15.83 -2.15
C PRO A 124 -22.87 16.55 -1.19
N SER A 125 -22.39 17.60 -0.53
CA SER A 125 -23.26 18.53 0.17
C SER A 125 -24.32 18.97 -0.84
N ALA A 126 -25.57 18.59 -0.58
CA ALA A 126 -26.71 18.93 -1.40
C ALA A 126 -26.76 20.45 -1.55
N THR A 127 -26.34 20.94 -2.70
CA THR A 127 -26.73 22.25 -3.20
C THR A 127 -28.14 22.09 -3.73
N SER A 128 -29.11 22.34 -2.85
CA SER A 128 -30.46 22.80 -3.20
C SER A 128 -30.40 24.26 -3.58
#